data_AF-A0A090CFU0-F1
#
_entry.id   AF-A0A090CFU0-F1
#
_cell.length_a   1.000
_cell.length_b   1.000
_cell.length_c   1.000
_cell.angle_alpha   90.00
_cell.angle_beta   90.00
_cell.angle_gamma   90.00
#
_symmetry.space_group_name_H-M   'P 1'
#
loop_
_entity.id
_entity.type
_entity.pdbx_description
1 polymer ?
#
loop_
_entity_poly.entity_id
_entity_poly.type
_entity_poly.pdbx_seq_one_letter_code
_entity_poly.pdbx_strand_id
1 'polypeptide(L)'
;MTMTSGRILPTLLRSLQRSRTPLPRPQWPQPTSTLKPSTPRKFTTSPPRRHGDPPRQPADDPGFQSIVDNPPELVRTGKRHGPGLIILAIIPITAFFLGTWQVKRLSWKTDLIAKCEDRIVRPPLPLPPRIDPSAISDFDFRRVLVTGHYRHDQEMLIGPRMRDGEQGYIVVTPLERKDDPGATILVNRGWISKKHQDQKLRPEGLPSGEVTVEGLLREPWKKNMFTPENRPDKGEFYFPDVKQMAELTGSQPVWVEQTMNPDYFTTLEYEQKGVPIGRPAEVNLRNNHAQYIFTWYGLSLATSIMFWLVVKKPPKDITRRVRMNKNW
;
A
#
# COMPACT_ATOMS: atom_id res chain seq x y z
N MET A 1 -35.18 -68.79 -18.05
CA MET A 1 -34.00 -69.38 -18.69
C MET A 1 -32.80 -68.50 -18.36
N THR A 2 -31.87 -69.04 -17.55
CA THR A 2 -30.40 -68.79 -17.46
C THR A 2 -29.89 -67.33 -17.41
N MET A 3 -29.39 -66.79 -16.28
CA MET A 3 -28.02 -66.95 -15.68
C MET A 3 -26.90 -66.73 -16.73
N THR A 4 -25.88 -65.86 -16.54
CA THR A 4 -24.65 -66.06 -15.74
C THR A 4 -23.84 -64.74 -15.79
N SER A 5 -23.53 -64.01 -14.71
CA SER A 5 -22.36 -64.05 -13.80
C SER A 5 -20.96 -64.21 -14.43
N GLY A 6 -20.02 -63.34 -14.05
CA GLY A 6 -18.58 -63.49 -14.34
C GLY A 6 -17.70 -62.30 -13.94
N ARG A 7 -17.36 -62.19 -12.64
CA ARG A 7 -16.21 -61.40 -12.13
C ARG A 7 -14.93 -62.21 -12.29
N ILE A 8 -13.82 -61.62 -12.76
CA ILE A 8 -12.43 -61.97 -12.34
C ILE A 8 -11.51 -60.74 -12.48
N LEU A 9 -10.99 -60.25 -11.34
CA LEU A 9 -9.66 -59.62 -11.15
C LEU A 9 -8.71 -60.75 -10.66
N PRO A 10 -7.36 -60.64 -10.57
CA PRO A 10 -6.50 -59.44 -10.53
C PRO A 10 -5.14 -59.59 -11.27
N THR A 11 -4.21 -58.66 -10.99
CA THR A 11 -2.73 -58.80 -11.02
C THR A 11 -2.03 -58.16 -12.22
N LEU A 12 -1.37 -57.02 -11.98
CA LEU A 12 0.06 -56.81 -12.29
C LEU A 12 0.55 -55.49 -11.67
N LEU A 13 1.27 -55.64 -10.55
CA LEU A 13 2.24 -54.67 -10.09
C LEU A 13 3.37 -54.56 -11.13
N ARG A 14 3.66 -53.37 -11.65
CA ARG A 14 5.04 -52.84 -11.75
C ARG A 14 5.11 -51.44 -12.37
N SER A 15 6.07 -50.68 -11.86
CA SER A 15 6.77 -49.57 -12.51
C SER A 15 6.14 -48.17 -12.49
N LEU A 16 6.11 -47.55 -11.30
CA LEU A 16 6.41 -46.13 -11.18
C LEU A 16 7.45 -45.95 -10.07
N GLN A 17 8.71 -46.29 -10.38
CA GLN A 17 9.87 -45.80 -9.64
C GLN A 17 10.04 -44.31 -9.95
N ARG A 18 9.35 -43.47 -9.18
CA ARG A 18 9.64 -42.04 -9.11
C ARG A 18 10.77 -41.85 -8.11
N SER A 19 11.92 -41.42 -8.60
CA SER A 19 13.09 -40.97 -7.85
C SER A 19 12.69 -40.00 -6.73
N ARG A 20 12.73 -40.48 -5.49
CA ARG A 20 12.67 -39.62 -4.30
C ARG A 20 14.07 -39.08 -4.04
N THR A 21 14.35 -37.89 -4.53
CA THR A 21 15.43 -37.05 -4.01
C THR A 21 15.11 -36.73 -2.54
N PRO A 22 16.02 -37.00 -1.58
CA PRO A 22 15.77 -36.60 -0.20
C PRO A 22 15.89 -35.09 -0.08
N LEU A 23 14.85 -34.44 0.46
CA LEU A 23 14.89 -33.04 0.86
C LEU A 23 15.98 -32.86 1.94
N PRO A 24 16.79 -31.78 1.89
CA PRO A 24 17.75 -31.49 2.95
C PRO A 24 16.99 -31.20 4.26
N ARG A 25 17.36 -31.90 5.34
CA ARG A 25 16.81 -31.65 6.68
C ARG A 25 17.19 -30.23 7.11
N PRO A 26 16.27 -29.47 7.73
CA PRO A 26 16.63 -28.21 8.36
C PRO A 26 17.60 -28.48 9.52
N GLN A 27 18.82 -27.96 9.41
CA GLN A 27 19.76 -27.92 10.52
C GLN A 27 19.28 -26.86 11.52
N TRP A 28 18.75 -27.32 12.64
CA TRP A 28 18.55 -26.45 13.80
C TRP A 28 19.92 -26.01 14.32
N PRO A 29 20.13 -24.71 14.61
CA PRO A 29 21.37 -24.26 15.25
C PRO A 29 21.51 -24.97 16.60
N GLN A 30 22.59 -25.74 16.73
CA GLN A 30 22.96 -26.40 17.98
C GLN A 30 23.15 -25.32 19.06
N PRO A 31 22.56 -25.45 20.26
CA PRO A 31 22.86 -24.54 21.35
C PRO A 31 24.34 -24.69 21.69
N THR A 32 25.10 -23.63 21.50
CA THR A 32 26.50 -23.56 21.94
C THR A 32 26.48 -23.50 23.46
N SER A 33 26.45 -24.68 24.10
CA SER A 33 26.64 -24.86 25.52
C SER A 33 28.10 -24.54 25.85
N THR A 34 28.42 -23.27 26.07
CA THR A 34 29.62 -22.89 26.83
C THR A 34 29.32 -23.07 28.31
N LEU A 35 29.18 -24.33 28.75
CA LEU A 35 29.33 -24.65 30.16
C LEU A 35 30.82 -24.48 30.48
N LYS A 36 31.14 -23.43 31.24
CA LYS A 36 32.46 -23.33 31.89
C LYS A 36 32.66 -24.62 32.71
N PRO A 37 33.83 -25.27 32.65
CA PRO A 37 34.07 -26.45 33.47
C PRO A 37 33.92 -26.05 34.95
N SER A 38 32.94 -26.63 35.63
CA SER A 38 32.84 -26.55 37.08
C SER A 38 34.05 -27.26 37.65
N THR A 39 34.95 -26.53 38.29
CA THR A 39 35.99 -27.12 39.14
C THR A 39 35.33 -28.11 40.11
N PRO A 40 35.84 -29.35 40.24
CA PRO A 40 35.28 -30.29 41.19
C PRO A 40 35.45 -29.71 42.58
N ARG A 41 34.34 -29.47 43.28
CA ARG A 41 34.35 -29.04 44.67
C ARG A 41 35.05 -30.15 45.45
N LYS A 42 36.26 -29.87 45.96
CA LYS A 42 37.00 -30.81 46.81
C LYS A 42 36.14 -31.06 48.05
N PHE A 43 35.52 -32.23 48.14
CA PHE A 43 34.92 -32.68 49.39
C PHE A 43 36.07 -32.99 50.35
N THR A 44 36.33 -32.06 51.27
CA THR A 44 37.20 -32.31 52.42
C THR A 44 36.47 -33.25 53.36
N THR A 45 36.89 -34.51 53.40
CA THR A 45 36.51 -35.45 54.46
C THR A 45 37.06 -34.90 55.77
N SER A 46 36.18 -34.54 56.69
CA SER A 46 36.61 -34.12 58.04
C SER A 46 37.24 -35.33 58.75
N PRO A 47 38.33 -35.15 59.53
CA PRO A 47 38.95 -36.25 60.25
C PRO A 47 37.96 -36.81 61.29
N PRO A 48 38.07 -38.09 61.68
CA PRO A 48 37.18 -38.67 62.67
C PRO A 48 37.36 -37.96 64.00
N ARG A 49 36.24 -37.49 64.55
CA ARG A 49 36.16 -36.73 65.79
C ARG A 49 36.66 -37.62 66.94
N ARG A 50 37.72 -37.22 67.65
CA ARG A 50 38.08 -37.86 68.93
C ARG A 50 36.91 -37.66 69.90
N HIS A 51 36.41 -38.75 70.47
CA HIS A 51 35.47 -38.75 71.58
C HIS A 51 36.07 -37.97 72.74
N GLY A 52 35.46 -36.84 73.13
CA GLY A 52 35.90 -36.08 74.29
C GLY A 52 35.10 -34.81 74.58
N ASP A 53 34.79 -34.00 73.56
CA ASP A 53 34.21 -32.67 73.80
C ASP A 53 32.79 -32.52 73.23
N PRO A 54 31.86 -31.87 73.98
CA PRO A 54 30.53 -31.54 73.46
C PRO A 54 30.65 -30.60 72.25
N PRO A 55 29.72 -30.65 71.28
CA PRO A 55 29.77 -29.78 70.12
C PRO A 55 29.63 -28.32 70.57
N ARG A 56 30.72 -27.54 70.50
CA ARG A 56 30.66 -26.08 70.62
C ARG A 56 29.70 -25.56 69.55
N GLN A 57 28.63 -24.90 69.98
CA GLN A 57 27.74 -24.25 69.04
C GLN A 57 28.44 -22.96 68.58
N PRO A 58 28.27 -22.56 67.31
CA PRO A 58 28.85 -21.31 66.83
C PRO A 58 28.36 -20.08 67.63
N ALA A 59 27.22 -20.19 68.32
CA ALA A 59 26.70 -19.19 69.24
C ALA A 59 27.52 -19.01 70.54
N ASP A 60 28.42 -19.96 70.85
CA ASP A 60 29.26 -19.92 72.05
C ASP A 60 30.59 -19.16 71.83
N ASP A 61 30.84 -18.67 70.60
CA ASP A 61 32.04 -17.90 70.26
C ASP A 61 31.79 -16.40 70.55
N PRO A 62 32.61 -15.72 71.39
CA PRO A 62 32.39 -14.31 71.76
C PRO A 62 32.45 -13.33 70.57
N GLY A 63 32.92 -13.77 69.40
CA GLY A 63 32.89 -13.01 68.15
C GLY A 63 31.68 -13.29 67.24
N PHE A 64 30.78 -14.21 67.61
CA PHE A 64 29.65 -14.60 66.77
C PHE A 64 28.54 -13.54 66.77
N GLN A 65 28.32 -12.91 65.62
CA GLN A 65 27.15 -12.06 65.38
C GLN A 65 26.06 -12.84 64.66
N SER A 66 24.88 -12.90 65.28
CA SER A 66 23.70 -13.53 64.72
C SER A 66 23.21 -12.80 63.46
N ILE A 67 22.84 -13.58 62.44
CA ILE A 67 22.21 -13.11 61.20
C ILE A 67 20.89 -12.36 61.49
N VAL A 68 20.25 -12.66 62.62
CA VAL A 68 18.99 -12.04 63.04
C VAL A 68 19.23 -10.64 63.61
N ASP A 69 20.39 -10.41 64.22
CA ASP A 69 20.71 -9.22 65.01
C ASP A 69 21.43 -8.12 64.20
N ASN A 70 21.85 -8.42 62.96
CA ASN A 70 22.51 -7.46 62.10
C ASN A 70 21.51 -6.37 61.63
N PRO A 71 21.75 -5.06 61.88
CA PRO A 71 20.83 -4.02 61.48
C PRO A 71 20.67 -4.01 59.95
N PRO A 72 19.44 -3.89 59.42
CA PRO A 72 19.21 -3.88 57.99
C PRO A 72 19.84 -2.64 57.35
N GLU A 73 20.82 -2.84 56.47
CA GLU A 73 21.40 -1.75 55.68
C GLU A 73 20.39 -1.29 54.62
N LEU A 74 19.96 -0.03 54.72
CA LEU A 74 19.04 0.56 53.75
C LEU A 74 19.80 0.98 52.49
N VAL A 75 19.87 0.09 51.50
CA VAL A 75 20.44 0.43 50.19
C VAL A 75 19.42 1.25 49.40
N ARG A 76 19.71 2.55 49.22
CA ARG A 76 18.92 3.44 48.37
C ARG A 76 19.08 3.02 46.92
N THR A 77 18.05 2.44 46.32
CA THR A 77 18.06 2.04 44.90
C THR A 77 18.30 3.26 44.02
N GLY A 78 19.32 3.18 43.16
CA GLY A 78 19.80 4.28 42.31
C GLY A 78 18.77 4.83 41.30
N LYS A 79 19.14 5.98 40.70
CA LYS A 79 18.34 6.90 39.87
C LYS A 79 17.25 6.23 39.00
N ARG A 80 16.02 6.75 39.10
CA ARG A 80 14.77 6.26 38.47
C ARG A 80 14.62 6.53 36.98
N HIS A 81 15.44 7.41 36.42
CA HIS A 81 15.34 7.80 35.02
C HIS A 81 16.29 6.94 34.18
N GLY A 82 15.86 5.71 33.91
CA GLY A 82 16.51 4.84 32.95
C GLY A 82 16.16 5.24 31.50
N PRO A 83 16.84 4.65 30.49
CA PRO A 83 16.60 4.92 29.07
C PRO A 83 15.12 4.71 28.65
N GLY A 84 14.36 3.88 29.37
CA GLY A 84 12.93 3.68 29.11
C GLY A 84 12.06 4.94 29.22
N LEU A 85 12.42 5.89 30.10
CA LEU A 85 11.69 7.16 30.26
C LEU A 85 11.92 8.10 29.08
N ILE A 86 13.13 8.06 28.50
CA ILE A 86 13.49 8.80 27.29
C ILE A 86 12.72 8.24 26.10
N ILE A 87 12.68 6.91 25.95
CA ILE A 87 11.90 6.25 24.89
C ILE A 87 10.41 6.62 25.00
N LEU A 88 9.85 6.60 26.21
CA LEU A 88 8.47 6.98 26.45
C LEU A 88 8.18 8.46 26.12
N ALA A 89 9.15 9.35 26.34
CA ALA A 89 9.04 10.77 25.99
C ALA A 89 9.15 11.03 24.48
N ILE A 90 9.89 10.21 23.73
CA ILE A 90 10.07 10.38 22.28
C ILE A 90 8.77 10.10 21.52
N ILE A 91 7.97 9.13 21.95
CA ILE A 91 6.73 8.72 21.28
C ILE A 91 5.73 9.88 21.08
N PRO A 92 5.34 10.67 22.11
CA PRO A 92 4.41 11.78 21.92
C PRO A 92 4.98 12.89 21.04
N ILE A 93 6.29 13.12 21.10
CA ILE A 93 6.99 14.12 20.30
C ILE A 93 6.96 13.71 18.82
N THR A 94 7.34 12.48 18.49
CA THR A 94 7.34 12.00 17.11
C THR A 94 5.92 11.94 16.55
N ALA A 95 4.94 11.50 17.33
CA ALA A 95 3.52 11.51 16.95
C ALA A 95 3.01 12.94 16.68
N PHE A 96 3.42 13.93 17.47
CA PHE A 96 3.07 15.34 17.24
C PHE A 96 3.67 15.89 15.94
N PHE A 97 4.95 15.60 15.67
CA PHE A 97 5.59 15.96 14.41
C PHE A 97 4.91 15.30 13.20
N LEU A 98 4.56 14.02 13.31
CA LEU A 98 3.80 13.29 12.29
C LEU A 98 2.41 13.92 12.08
N GLY A 99 1.70 14.28 13.15
CA GLY A 99 0.42 14.99 13.06
C GLY A 99 0.55 16.34 12.35
N THR A 100 1.57 17.13 12.70
CA THR A 100 1.86 18.42 12.07
C THR A 100 2.20 18.26 10.58
N TRP A 101 2.99 17.25 10.25
CA TRP A 101 3.30 16.91 8.86
C TRP A 101 2.04 16.54 8.06
N GLN A 102 1.12 15.78 8.66
CA GLN A 102 -0.16 15.44 8.02
C GLN A 102 -1.03 16.68 7.78
N VAL A 103 -1.06 17.66 8.69
CA VAL A 103 -1.75 18.95 8.48
C VAL A 103 -1.16 19.69 7.28
N LYS A 104 0.16 19.84 7.23
CA LYS A 104 0.83 20.48 6.09
C LYS A 104 0.57 19.74 4.78
N ARG A 105 0.61 18.40 4.81
CA ARG A 105 0.33 17.55 3.65
C ARG A 105 -1.11 17.67 3.19
N LEU A 106 -2.06 17.75 4.13
CA LEU A 106 -3.47 17.97 3.85
C LEU A 106 -3.67 19.31 3.14
N SER A 107 -3.18 20.42 3.72
CA SER A 107 -3.29 21.76 3.11
C SER A 107 -2.75 21.78 1.69
N TRP A 108 -1.51 21.29 1.49
CA TRP A 108 -0.90 21.22 0.17
C TRP A 108 -1.74 20.42 -0.83
N LYS A 109 -2.30 19.28 -0.40
CA LYS A 109 -3.14 18.46 -1.27
C LYS A 109 -4.48 19.13 -1.59
N THR A 110 -5.10 19.77 -0.60
CA THR A 110 -6.33 20.53 -0.78
C THR A 110 -6.12 21.69 -1.75
N ASP A 111 -5.01 22.42 -1.63
CA ASP A 111 -4.66 23.53 -2.53
C ASP A 111 -4.46 23.05 -3.98
N LEU A 112 -3.86 21.86 -4.16
CA LEU A 112 -3.74 21.24 -5.49
C LEU A 112 -5.11 20.86 -6.07
N ILE A 113 -5.99 20.26 -5.26
CA ILE A 113 -7.34 19.89 -5.69
C ILE A 113 -8.13 21.15 -6.07
N ALA A 114 -8.09 22.20 -5.24
CA ALA A 114 -8.77 23.46 -5.51
C ALA A 114 -8.29 24.12 -6.82
N LYS A 115 -6.99 24.05 -7.13
CA LYS A 115 -6.46 24.52 -8.42
C LYS A 115 -7.01 23.73 -9.60
N CYS A 116 -7.15 22.41 -9.49
CA CYS A 116 -7.74 21.59 -10.54
C CYS A 116 -9.25 21.88 -10.69
N GLU A 117 -9.98 21.99 -9.59
CA GLU A 117 -11.42 22.33 -9.58
C GLU A 117 -11.68 23.69 -10.23
N ASP A 118 -10.87 24.71 -9.91
CA ASP A 118 -10.97 26.03 -10.54
C ASP A 118 -10.81 25.96 -12.08
N ARG A 119 -9.90 25.12 -12.57
CA ARG A 119 -9.70 24.93 -14.03
C ARG A 119 -10.89 24.25 -14.72
N ILE A 120 -11.61 23.38 -14.00
CA ILE A 120 -12.80 22.70 -14.50
C ILE A 120 -14.01 23.65 -14.52
N VAL A 121 -14.16 24.51 -13.52
CA VAL A 121 -15.31 25.44 -13.48
C VAL A 121 -15.22 26.53 -14.54
N ARG A 122 -14.01 26.90 -14.98
CA ARG A 122 -13.80 27.88 -16.06
C ARG A 122 -14.53 27.49 -17.36
N PRO A 123 -14.96 28.47 -18.18
CA PRO A 123 -15.58 28.18 -19.47
C PRO A 123 -14.64 27.37 -20.38
N PRO A 124 -15.15 26.43 -21.20
CA PRO A 124 -14.33 25.66 -22.13
C PRO A 124 -13.53 26.59 -23.06
N LEU A 125 -12.24 26.29 -23.26
CA LEU A 125 -11.41 27.03 -24.21
C LEU A 125 -11.45 26.34 -25.58
N PRO A 126 -11.56 27.09 -26.69
CA PRO A 126 -11.32 26.53 -28.01
C PRO A 126 -9.85 26.11 -28.13
N LEU A 127 -9.59 24.90 -28.64
CA LEU A 127 -8.22 24.41 -28.82
C LEU A 127 -7.56 25.09 -30.04
N PRO A 128 -6.39 25.75 -29.88
CA PRO A 128 -5.71 26.42 -30.99
C PRO A 128 -5.24 25.40 -32.04
N PRO A 129 -5.09 25.79 -33.32
CA PRO A 129 -4.74 24.88 -34.42
C PRO A 129 -3.41 24.14 -34.21
N ARG A 130 -2.42 24.80 -33.60
CA ARG A 130 -1.14 24.18 -33.24
C ARG A 130 -0.96 24.26 -31.74
N ILE A 131 -0.78 23.10 -31.11
CA ILE A 131 -0.56 22.99 -29.67
C ILE A 131 0.86 22.50 -29.47
N ASP A 132 1.62 23.24 -28.66
CA ASP A 132 2.91 22.76 -28.18
C ASP A 132 2.65 21.63 -27.15
N PRO A 133 3.12 20.40 -27.40
CA PRO A 133 2.93 19.29 -26.47
C PRO A 133 3.52 19.54 -25.09
N SER A 134 4.56 20.39 -24.98
CA SER A 134 5.19 20.73 -23.70
C SER A 134 4.28 21.59 -22.81
N ALA A 135 3.46 22.44 -23.41
CA ALA A 135 2.52 23.31 -22.70
C ALA A 135 1.31 22.54 -22.14
N ILE A 136 1.01 21.34 -22.63
CA ILE A 136 -0.17 20.55 -22.22
C ILE A 136 -0.20 20.32 -20.70
N SER A 137 0.96 20.06 -20.11
CA SER A 137 1.10 19.83 -18.66
C SER A 137 0.65 21.02 -17.80
N ASP A 138 0.85 22.25 -18.29
CA ASP A 138 0.42 23.47 -17.59
C ASP A 138 -1.10 23.64 -17.59
N PHE A 139 -1.76 23.09 -18.62
CA PHE A 139 -3.21 23.13 -18.83
C PHE A 139 -3.92 21.84 -18.38
N ASP A 140 -3.29 21.00 -17.56
CA ASP A 140 -3.93 19.82 -16.99
C ASP A 140 -5.25 20.18 -16.26
N PHE A 141 -6.30 19.37 -16.46
CA PHE A 141 -7.69 19.62 -16.02
C PHE A 141 -8.39 20.83 -16.64
N ARG A 142 -7.90 21.38 -17.76
CA ARG A 142 -8.59 22.46 -18.48
C ARG A 142 -9.66 21.89 -19.41
N ARG A 143 -10.90 22.39 -19.31
CA ARG A 143 -11.97 22.06 -20.28
C ARG A 143 -11.68 22.68 -21.63
N VAL A 144 -11.88 21.89 -22.66
CA VAL A 144 -11.67 22.27 -24.05
C VAL A 144 -12.89 21.89 -24.87
N LEU A 145 -13.15 22.70 -25.90
CA LEU A 145 -14.20 22.46 -26.89
C LEU A 145 -13.54 22.30 -28.25
N VAL A 146 -13.88 21.22 -28.95
CA VAL A 146 -13.35 20.93 -30.29
C VAL A 146 -14.47 20.46 -31.19
N THR A 147 -14.53 21.01 -32.40
CA THR A 147 -15.48 20.59 -33.43
C THR A 147 -14.73 19.93 -34.58
N GLY A 148 -15.25 18.79 -35.05
CA GLY A 148 -14.57 18.00 -36.09
C GLY A 148 -15.30 16.74 -36.48
N HIS A 149 -14.62 15.88 -37.24
CA HIS A 149 -15.12 14.57 -37.68
C HIS A 149 -14.27 13.46 -37.08
N TYR A 150 -14.92 12.42 -36.55
CA TYR A 150 -14.22 11.26 -36.03
C TYR A 150 -13.71 10.36 -37.15
N ARG A 151 -12.43 10.02 -37.10
CA ARG A 151 -11.79 9.04 -37.97
C ARG A 151 -11.95 7.64 -37.40
N HIS A 152 -13.16 7.08 -37.54
CA HIS A 152 -13.52 5.75 -37.02
C HIS A 152 -12.70 4.61 -37.68
N ASP A 153 -12.13 4.85 -38.86
CA ASP A 153 -11.18 3.98 -39.54
C ASP A 153 -9.87 3.77 -38.76
N GLN A 154 -9.51 4.72 -37.89
CA GLN A 154 -8.31 4.70 -37.06
C GLN A 154 -8.62 4.62 -35.56
N GLU A 155 -9.77 4.07 -35.21
CA GLU A 155 -10.13 3.85 -33.81
C GLU A 155 -9.18 2.83 -33.16
N MET A 156 -8.73 3.16 -31.94
CA MET A 156 -7.84 2.33 -31.15
C MET A 156 -8.51 1.97 -29.83
N LEU A 157 -8.40 0.70 -29.43
CA LEU A 157 -8.98 0.18 -28.20
C LEU A 157 -7.89 -0.10 -27.17
N ILE A 158 -7.95 0.60 -26.04
CA ILE A 158 -7.01 0.41 -24.92
C ILE A 158 -7.64 -0.52 -23.89
N GLY A 159 -7.06 -1.70 -23.67
CA GLY A 159 -7.56 -2.63 -22.68
C GLY A 159 -6.67 -3.85 -22.45
N PRO A 160 -7.15 -4.81 -21.64
CA PRO A 160 -8.47 -4.85 -20.99
C PRO A 160 -8.64 -3.82 -19.85
N ARG A 161 -9.85 -3.27 -19.68
CA ARG A 161 -10.24 -2.37 -18.57
C ARG A 161 -11.53 -2.82 -17.92
N MET A 162 -11.51 -2.96 -16.60
CA MET A 162 -12.70 -3.32 -15.81
C MET A 162 -13.48 -2.06 -15.43
N ARG A 163 -14.80 -2.12 -15.53
CA ARG A 163 -15.73 -1.10 -15.03
C ARG A 163 -16.99 -1.82 -14.52
N ASP A 164 -17.39 -1.54 -13.28
CA ASP A 164 -18.61 -2.09 -12.66
C ASP A 164 -18.74 -3.63 -12.74
N GLY A 165 -17.61 -4.34 -12.75
CA GLY A 165 -17.56 -5.80 -12.84
C GLY A 165 -17.53 -6.35 -14.27
N GLU A 166 -17.75 -5.53 -15.30
CA GLU A 166 -17.62 -5.92 -16.70
C GLU A 166 -16.23 -5.59 -17.28
N GLN A 167 -15.75 -6.47 -18.15
CA GLN A 167 -14.53 -6.24 -18.93
C GLN A 167 -14.86 -5.45 -20.19
N GLY A 168 -14.02 -4.47 -20.50
CA GLY A 168 -14.17 -3.63 -21.68
C GLY A 168 -12.87 -2.97 -22.13
N TYR A 169 -13.02 -1.93 -22.94
CA TYR A 169 -11.94 -1.18 -23.55
C TYR A 169 -12.21 0.32 -23.44
N ILE A 170 -11.14 1.11 -23.43
CA ILE A 170 -11.21 2.55 -23.61
C ILE A 170 -11.07 2.85 -25.10
N VAL A 171 -12.04 3.56 -25.66
CA VAL A 171 -12.07 3.93 -27.07
C VAL A 171 -11.34 5.24 -27.27
N VAL A 172 -10.31 5.20 -28.11
CA VAL A 172 -9.59 6.39 -28.55
C VAL A 172 -9.81 6.54 -30.04
N THR A 173 -10.39 7.67 -30.45
CA THR A 173 -10.66 7.95 -31.86
C THR A 173 -9.99 9.26 -32.22
N PRO A 174 -9.19 9.31 -33.31
CA PRO A 174 -8.68 10.56 -33.83
C PRO A 174 -9.84 11.45 -34.29
N LEU A 175 -9.78 12.74 -33.93
CA LEU A 175 -10.75 13.74 -34.35
C LEU A 175 -10.06 14.71 -35.31
N GLU A 176 -10.48 14.68 -36.57
CA GLU A 176 -10.05 15.63 -37.59
C GLU A 176 -10.79 16.96 -37.35
N ARG A 177 -10.04 18.02 -37.07
CA ARG A 177 -10.62 19.30 -36.68
C ARG A 177 -11.12 20.08 -37.89
N LYS A 178 -12.25 20.77 -37.70
CA LYS A 178 -12.84 21.64 -38.72
C LYS A 178 -11.93 22.81 -39.10
N ASP A 179 -11.29 23.41 -38.11
CA ASP A 179 -10.51 24.65 -38.29
C ASP A 179 -9.19 24.43 -39.05
N ASP A 180 -8.66 23.21 -39.04
CA ASP A 180 -7.47 22.80 -39.78
C ASP A 180 -7.49 21.28 -39.99
N PRO A 181 -7.77 20.80 -41.22
CA PRO A 181 -7.84 19.37 -41.56
C PRO A 181 -6.55 18.61 -41.29
N GLY A 182 -5.39 19.29 -41.27
CA GLY A 182 -4.10 18.68 -40.92
C GLY A 182 -3.87 18.51 -39.42
N ALA A 183 -4.81 18.98 -38.60
CA ALA A 183 -4.61 19.18 -37.18
C ALA A 183 -5.43 18.18 -36.34
N THR A 184 -5.34 16.89 -36.65
CA THR A 184 -6.03 15.81 -35.94
C THR A 184 -5.55 15.70 -34.48
N ILE A 185 -6.45 15.39 -33.54
CA ILE A 185 -6.12 15.17 -32.12
C ILE A 185 -6.63 13.82 -31.64
N LEU A 186 -6.06 13.28 -30.55
CA LEU A 186 -6.53 12.03 -29.95
C LEU A 186 -7.63 12.32 -28.91
N VAL A 187 -8.83 11.80 -29.16
CA VAL A 187 -9.95 11.91 -28.23
C VAL A 187 -10.20 10.56 -27.57
N ASN A 188 -10.05 10.51 -26.25
CA ASN A 188 -10.52 9.42 -25.43
C ASN A 188 -12.03 9.58 -25.22
N ARG A 189 -12.82 8.79 -25.93
CA ARG A 189 -14.29 8.84 -25.90
C ARG A 189 -14.88 8.15 -24.66
N GLY A 190 -14.09 7.34 -23.96
CA GLY A 190 -14.49 6.65 -22.75
C GLY A 190 -14.53 5.14 -22.89
N TRP A 191 -15.24 4.48 -21.98
CA TRP A 191 -15.25 3.02 -21.86
C TRP A 191 -16.42 2.37 -22.62
N ILE A 192 -16.16 1.22 -23.24
CA ILE A 192 -17.17 0.33 -23.84
C ILE A 192 -17.02 -1.10 -23.30
N SER A 193 -18.13 -1.82 -23.18
CA SER A 193 -18.11 -3.25 -22.84
C SER A 193 -17.48 -4.08 -23.97
N LYS A 194 -16.85 -5.21 -23.63
CA LYS A 194 -16.24 -6.14 -24.59
C LYS A 194 -17.22 -6.62 -25.67
N LYS A 195 -18.52 -6.66 -25.35
CA LYS A 195 -19.60 -7.02 -26.29
C LYS A 195 -19.69 -6.07 -27.49
N HIS A 196 -19.30 -4.81 -27.31
CA HIS A 196 -19.33 -3.76 -28.34
C HIS A 196 -17.93 -3.44 -28.90
N GLN A 197 -16.97 -4.37 -28.73
CA GLN A 197 -15.62 -4.21 -29.29
C GLN A 197 -15.67 -4.01 -30.81
N ASP A 198 -16.46 -4.82 -31.52
CA ASP A 198 -16.67 -4.66 -32.96
C ASP A 198 -17.58 -3.45 -33.24
N GLN A 199 -17.10 -2.54 -34.08
CA GLN A 199 -17.82 -1.36 -34.54
C GLN A 199 -19.19 -1.70 -35.16
N LYS A 200 -19.32 -2.85 -35.83
CA LYS A 200 -20.57 -3.31 -36.44
C LYS A 200 -21.68 -3.54 -35.42
N LEU A 201 -21.33 -3.81 -34.17
CA LEU A 201 -22.26 -4.08 -33.06
C LEU A 201 -22.66 -2.81 -32.30
N ARG A 202 -22.23 -1.63 -32.74
CA ARG A 202 -22.51 -0.34 -32.08
C ARG A 202 -22.60 0.85 -33.07
N PRO A 203 -23.51 0.80 -34.06
CA PRO A 203 -23.66 1.91 -35.02
C PRO A 203 -23.99 3.24 -34.32
N GLU A 204 -24.76 3.22 -33.23
CA GLU A 204 -25.07 4.42 -32.44
C GLU A 204 -23.84 5.02 -31.73
N GLY A 205 -22.82 4.21 -31.46
CA GLY A 205 -21.54 4.65 -30.92
C GLY A 205 -20.61 5.30 -31.95
N LEU A 206 -20.99 5.34 -33.24
CA LEU A 206 -20.18 5.80 -34.36
C LEU A 206 -20.87 6.95 -35.11
N PRO A 207 -20.99 8.14 -34.49
CA PRO A 207 -21.65 9.27 -35.14
C PRO A 207 -20.93 9.61 -36.45
N SER A 208 -21.70 9.69 -37.54
CA SER A 208 -21.24 10.14 -38.86
C SER A 208 -21.55 11.63 -39.02
N GLY A 209 -20.52 12.43 -39.27
CA GLY A 209 -20.65 13.88 -39.45
C GLY A 209 -19.90 14.71 -38.41
N GLU A 210 -20.19 16.01 -38.41
CA GLU A 210 -19.55 16.99 -37.54
C GLU A 210 -20.05 16.83 -36.11
N VAL A 211 -19.12 16.65 -35.17
CA VAL A 211 -19.39 16.53 -33.75
C VAL A 211 -18.66 17.63 -32.99
N THR A 212 -19.29 18.14 -31.93
CA THR A 212 -18.63 19.01 -30.96
C THR A 212 -18.33 18.20 -29.71
N VAL A 213 -17.04 18.03 -29.44
CA VAL A 213 -16.51 17.30 -28.30
C VAL A 213 -16.14 18.29 -27.22
N GLU A 214 -16.80 18.16 -26.07
CA GLU A 214 -16.34 18.75 -24.82
C GLU A 214 -15.48 17.73 -24.06
N GLY A 215 -14.30 18.14 -23.63
CA GLY A 215 -13.41 17.27 -22.89
C GLY A 215 -12.44 18.01 -21.98
N LEU A 216 -11.67 17.23 -21.22
CA LEU A 216 -10.58 17.72 -20.41
C LEU A 216 -9.26 17.44 -21.12
N LEU A 217 -8.43 18.48 -21.21
CA LEU A 217 -7.03 18.31 -21.55
C LEU A 217 -6.32 17.70 -20.34
N ARG A 218 -5.73 16.51 -20.52
CA ARG A 218 -5.12 15.75 -19.42
C ARG A 218 -3.96 14.92 -19.90
N GLU A 219 -2.93 14.78 -19.07
CA GLU A 219 -1.93 13.73 -19.28
C GLU A 219 -2.51 12.35 -18.95
N PRO A 220 -2.43 11.38 -19.86
CA PRO A 220 -2.94 10.06 -19.57
C PRO A 220 -2.02 9.28 -18.62
N TRP A 221 -2.54 8.17 -18.08
CA TRP A 221 -1.79 7.37 -17.12
C TRP A 221 -0.60 6.65 -17.78
N LYS A 222 0.50 6.57 -17.03
CA LYS A 222 1.73 5.90 -17.49
C LYS A 222 1.66 4.40 -17.25
N LYS A 223 2.43 3.63 -18.03
CA LYS A 223 2.56 2.17 -17.83
C LYS A 223 3.25 1.85 -16.50
N ASN A 224 2.85 0.74 -15.90
CA ASN A 224 3.54 0.15 -14.74
C ASN A 224 4.52 -0.92 -15.21
N MET A 225 5.41 -1.38 -14.32
CA MET A 225 6.40 -2.43 -14.61
C MET A 225 5.78 -3.76 -15.09
N PHE A 226 4.53 -4.02 -14.73
CA PHE A 226 3.79 -5.23 -15.10
C PHE A 226 2.89 -5.07 -16.34
N THR A 227 2.82 -3.87 -16.92
CA THR A 227 2.02 -3.62 -18.12
C THR A 227 2.82 -4.03 -19.35
N PRO A 228 2.30 -4.93 -20.21
CA PRO A 228 2.96 -5.28 -21.46
C PRO A 228 3.12 -4.07 -22.39
N GLU A 229 4.08 -4.16 -23.31
CA GLU A 229 4.22 -3.15 -24.37
C GLU A 229 3.05 -3.22 -25.35
N ASN A 230 2.65 -2.06 -25.88
CA ASN A 230 1.64 -1.97 -26.94
C ASN A 230 2.11 -2.71 -28.20
N ARG A 231 1.17 -3.27 -28.95
CA ARG A 231 1.39 -3.95 -30.23
C ARG A 231 0.53 -3.30 -31.32
N PRO A 232 0.97 -2.17 -31.88
CA PRO A 232 0.25 -1.47 -32.94
C PRO A 232 -0.01 -2.33 -34.18
N ASP A 233 0.90 -3.27 -34.48
CA ASP A 233 0.80 -4.23 -35.58
C ASP A 233 -0.45 -5.12 -35.48
N LYS A 234 -0.95 -5.36 -34.26
CA LYS A 234 -2.16 -6.15 -33.98
C LYS A 234 -3.34 -5.29 -33.54
N GLY A 235 -3.17 -3.96 -33.45
CA GLY A 235 -4.16 -3.06 -32.85
C GLY A 235 -4.38 -3.27 -31.36
N GLU A 236 -3.43 -3.90 -30.64
CA GLU A 236 -3.54 -4.17 -29.21
C GLU A 236 -2.83 -3.06 -28.42
N PHE A 237 -3.60 -2.20 -27.74
CA PHE A 237 -3.07 -1.17 -26.86
C PHE A 237 -3.39 -1.50 -25.40
N TYR A 238 -2.38 -1.51 -24.53
CA TYR A 238 -2.54 -1.76 -23.09
C TYR A 238 -2.49 -0.46 -22.29
N PHE A 239 -1.76 0.55 -22.79
CA PHE A 239 -1.66 1.88 -22.18
C PHE A 239 -1.70 2.99 -23.24
N PRO A 240 -2.18 4.20 -22.87
CA PRO A 240 -2.26 5.36 -23.75
C PRO A 240 -0.88 5.99 -23.96
N ASP A 241 -0.16 5.50 -24.97
CA ASP A 241 1.06 6.17 -25.45
C ASP A 241 0.68 7.23 -26.48
N VAL A 242 0.48 8.47 -26.01
CA VAL A 242 0.03 9.59 -26.85
C VAL A 242 0.93 9.81 -28.05
N LYS A 243 2.25 9.66 -27.89
CA LYS A 243 3.21 9.91 -28.98
C LYS A 243 3.10 8.81 -30.04
N GLN A 244 3.15 7.55 -29.61
CA GLN A 244 3.00 6.40 -30.51
C GLN A 244 1.64 6.44 -31.23
N MET A 245 0.54 6.67 -30.51
CA MET A 245 -0.80 6.71 -31.09
C MET A 245 -0.96 7.89 -32.05
N ALA A 246 -0.34 9.04 -31.76
CA ALA A 246 -0.36 10.20 -32.64
C ALA A 246 0.42 9.93 -33.94
N GLU A 247 1.62 9.34 -33.85
CA GLU A 247 2.42 8.95 -35.01
C GLU A 247 1.70 7.96 -35.92
N LEU A 248 1.02 6.96 -35.33
CA LEU A 248 0.25 5.96 -36.09
C LEU A 248 -0.94 6.54 -36.86
N THR A 249 -1.52 7.63 -36.34
CA THR A 249 -2.76 8.21 -36.89
C THR A 249 -2.53 9.49 -37.69
N GLY A 250 -1.30 10.02 -37.68
CA GLY A 250 -0.97 11.34 -38.23
C GLY A 250 -1.58 12.49 -37.40
N SER A 251 -1.84 12.25 -36.11
CA SER A 251 -2.40 13.24 -35.19
C SER A 251 -1.32 14.05 -34.50
N GLN A 252 -1.69 15.19 -33.94
CA GLN A 252 -0.88 15.87 -32.93
C GLN A 252 -0.90 15.04 -31.64
N PRO A 253 0.20 15.03 -30.86
CA PRO A 253 0.28 14.30 -29.59
C PRO A 253 -0.48 15.05 -28.47
N VAL A 254 -1.77 15.26 -28.68
CA VAL A 254 -2.71 15.94 -27.79
C VAL A 254 -3.76 14.93 -27.39
N TRP A 255 -3.91 14.74 -26.08
CA TRP A 255 -4.88 13.81 -25.49
C TRP A 255 -6.02 14.59 -24.82
N VAL A 256 -7.24 14.37 -25.32
CA VAL A 256 -8.46 14.97 -24.77
C VAL A 256 -9.35 13.86 -24.23
N GLU A 257 -9.71 13.93 -22.94
CA GLU A 257 -10.70 13.02 -22.34
C GLU A 257 -12.08 13.61 -22.52
N GLN A 258 -12.91 12.99 -23.37
CA GLN A 258 -14.29 13.41 -23.57
C GLN A 258 -15.04 13.31 -22.24
N THR A 259 -15.64 14.42 -21.85
CA THR A 259 -16.43 14.51 -20.62
C THR A 259 -17.88 14.21 -20.91
N MET A 260 -18.53 13.54 -19.96
CA MET A 260 -19.94 13.21 -20.05
C MET A 260 -20.62 13.48 -18.72
N ASN A 261 -21.87 13.95 -18.78
CA ASN A 261 -22.66 14.16 -17.58
C ASN A 261 -22.97 12.80 -16.94
N PRO A 262 -22.72 12.62 -15.63
CA PRO A 262 -22.88 11.36 -14.93
C PRO A 262 -24.34 11.13 -14.54
N ASP A 263 -25.25 11.08 -15.53
CA ASP A 263 -26.62 10.65 -15.29
C ASP A 263 -26.73 9.12 -15.47
N TYR A 264 -27.40 8.47 -14.51
CA TYR A 264 -27.45 7.00 -14.43
C TYR A 264 -28.24 6.41 -15.61
N PHE A 265 -29.37 7.02 -15.96
CA PHE A 265 -30.23 6.53 -17.03
C PHE A 265 -29.56 6.66 -18.40
N THR A 266 -28.94 7.81 -18.68
CA THR A 266 -28.15 8.00 -19.92
C THR A 266 -26.95 7.05 -19.99
N THR A 267 -26.26 6.79 -18.88
CA THR A 267 -25.15 5.84 -18.85
C THR A 267 -25.60 4.43 -19.21
N LEU A 268 -26.73 3.97 -18.65
CA LEU A 268 -27.29 2.66 -18.93
C LEU A 268 -27.74 2.54 -20.41
N GLU A 269 -28.38 3.58 -20.94
CA GLU A 269 -28.76 3.66 -22.35
C GLU A 269 -27.53 3.58 -23.26
N TYR A 270 -26.46 4.32 -22.94
CA TYR A 270 -25.22 4.32 -23.72
C TYR A 270 -24.52 2.97 -23.69
N GLU A 271 -24.49 2.32 -22.54
CA GLU A 271 -23.95 0.97 -22.41
C GLU A 271 -24.68 -0.03 -23.32
N GLN A 272 -26.01 0.00 -23.32
CA GLN A 272 -26.84 -0.88 -24.16
C GLN A 272 -26.61 -0.64 -25.66
N LYS A 273 -26.42 0.63 -26.05
CA LYS A 273 -26.20 1.06 -27.43
C LYS A 273 -24.75 0.96 -27.88
N GLY A 274 -23.83 0.61 -26.98
CA GLY A 274 -22.40 0.58 -27.26
C GLY A 274 -21.78 1.97 -27.51
N VAL A 275 -22.41 3.03 -27.00
CA VAL A 275 -21.85 4.38 -27.02
C VAL A 275 -20.75 4.47 -25.95
N PRO A 276 -19.53 4.92 -26.30
CA PRO A 276 -18.45 5.07 -25.32
C PRO A 276 -18.84 5.99 -24.18
N ILE A 277 -18.66 5.51 -22.94
CA ILE A 277 -19.05 6.24 -21.75
C ILE A 277 -17.85 7.02 -21.22
N GLY A 278 -17.87 8.33 -21.46
CA GLY A 278 -16.87 9.29 -20.98
C GLY A 278 -16.80 9.38 -19.46
N ARG A 279 -15.75 10.04 -18.95
CA ARG A 279 -15.63 10.30 -17.50
C ARG A 279 -16.36 11.61 -17.16
N PRO A 280 -16.93 11.73 -15.96
CA PRO A 280 -17.36 13.04 -15.47
C PRO A 280 -16.17 13.99 -15.36
N ALA A 281 -16.45 15.29 -15.54
CA ALA A 281 -15.46 16.35 -15.34
C ALA A 281 -15.23 16.60 -13.84
N GLU A 282 -14.67 15.62 -13.12
CA GLU A 282 -14.46 15.69 -11.67
C GLU A 282 -13.01 15.36 -11.27
N VAL A 283 -12.57 15.96 -10.16
CA VAL A 283 -11.26 15.71 -9.55
C VAL A 283 -11.45 14.78 -8.36
N ASN A 284 -11.48 13.47 -8.61
CA ASN A 284 -11.60 12.49 -7.54
C ASN A 284 -10.22 12.10 -6.96
N LEU A 285 -9.62 12.98 -6.17
CA LEU A 285 -8.38 12.68 -5.43
C LEU A 285 -8.72 12.30 -3.99
N ARG A 286 -8.58 11.01 -3.65
CA ARG A 286 -8.79 10.51 -2.29
C ARG A 286 -7.92 11.26 -1.26
N ASN A 287 -8.53 11.84 -0.23
CA ASN A 287 -7.84 12.64 0.79
C ASN A 287 -8.09 12.09 2.20
N ASN A 288 -7.29 11.10 2.63
CA ASN A 288 -7.43 10.49 3.97
C ASN A 288 -6.61 11.23 5.05
N HIS A 289 -5.94 12.35 4.73
CA HIS A 289 -4.99 12.99 5.65
C HIS A 289 -5.67 13.50 6.93
N ALA A 290 -6.93 13.94 6.85
CA ALA A 290 -7.74 14.33 8.01
C ALA A 290 -7.85 13.21 9.05
N GLN A 291 -8.15 11.97 8.62
CA GLN A 291 -8.23 10.81 9.53
C GLN A 291 -6.89 10.54 10.23
N TYR A 292 -5.78 10.67 9.49
CA TYR A 292 -4.45 10.49 10.07
C TYR A 292 -4.10 11.61 11.06
N ILE A 293 -4.49 12.86 10.81
CA ILE A 293 -4.31 13.97 11.75
C ILE A 293 -4.92 13.63 13.11
N PHE A 294 -6.18 13.19 13.13
CA PHE A 294 -6.84 12.76 14.37
C PHE A 294 -6.12 11.58 15.03
N THR A 295 -5.67 10.62 14.24
CA THR A 295 -4.93 9.44 14.75
C THR A 295 -3.62 9.86 15.44
N TRP A 296 -2.81 10.69 14.79
CA TRP A 296 -1.49 11.08 15.29
C TRP A 296 -1.57 12.03 16.48
N TYR A 297 -2.47 13.01 16.46
CA TYR A 297 -2.69 13.87 17.63
C TYR A 297 -3.35 13.12 18.78
N GLY A 298 -4.28 12.20 18.51
CA GLY A 298 -4.83 11.32 19.54
C GLY A 298 -3.77 10.46 20.22
N LEU A 299 -2.88 9.84 19.43
CA LEU A 299 -1.74 9.07 19.95
C LEU A 299 -0.78 9.95 20.75
N SER A 300 -0.45 11.14 20.23
CA SER A 300 0.41 12.10 20.92
C SER A 300 -0.18 12.51 22.28
N LEU A 301 -1.48 12.80 22.33
CA LEU A 301 -2.17 13.16 23.57
C LEU A 301 -2.19 11.99 24.56
N ALA A 302 -2.61 10.80 24.14
CA ALA A 302 -2.71 9.63 25.01
C ALA A 302 -1.34 9.23 25.60
N THR A 303 -0.30 9.24 24.78
CA THR A 303 1.07 8.91 25.22
C THR A 303 1.67 10.00 26.11
N SER A 304 1.33 11.28 25.87
CA SER A 304 1.69 12.38 26.77
C SER A 304 1.03 12.25 28.15
N ILE A 305 -0.25 11.89 28.19
CA ILE A 305 -0.96 11.63 29.46
C ILE A 305 -0.32 10.45 30.19
N MET A 306 -0.05 9.35 29.49
CA MET A 306 0.63 8.19 30.07
C MET A 306 2.01 8.56 30.64
N PHE A 307 2.81 9.30 29.88
CA PHE A 307 4.11 9.80 30.31
C PHE A 307 3.98 10.67 31.57
N TRP A 308 3.03 11.61 31.60
CA TRP A 308 2.78 12.47 32.74
C TRP A 308 2.35 11.68 33.99
N LEU A 309 1.47 10.68 33.83
CA LEU A 309 1.05 9.80 34.93
C LEU A 309 2.24 8.98 35.47
N VAL A 310 3.13 8.49 34.60
CA VAL A 310 4.34 7.76 35.01
C VAL A 310 5.31 8.67 35.78
N VAL A 311 5.49 9.91 35.31
CA VAL A 311 6.37 10.90 35.98
C VAL A 311 5.80 11.36 37.32
N LYS A 312 4.47 11.54 37.42
CA LYS A 312 3.80 11.98 38.65
C LYS A 312 3.65 10.91 39.72
N LYS A 313 3.75 9.61 39.38
CA LYS A 313 3.64 8.54 40.38
C LYS A 313 4.70 8.74 41.46
N PRO A 314 4.31 8.95 42.73
CA PRO A 314 5.28 9.16 43.79
C PRO A 314 6.18 7.92 43.92
N PRO A 315 7.41 8.09 44.42
CA PRO A 315 8.13 6.99 45.06
C PRO A 315 7.22 5.94 45.70
N LYS A 316 7.11 4.75 45.11
CA LYS A 316 7.07 3.60 46.01
C LYS A 316 8.49 3.54 46.55
N ASP A 317 8.68 4.01 47.78
CA ASP A 317 9.88 3.69 48.54
C ASP A 317 9.89 2.18 48.71
N ILE A 318 10.38 1.49 47.68
CA ILE A 318 10.84 0.13 47.82
C ILE A 318 12.20 0.29 48.50
N THR A 319 12.19 0.62 49.79
CA THR A 319 13.23 0.18 50.70
C THR A 319 13.20 -1.33 50.64
N ARG A 320 13.92 -1.91 49.68
CA ARG A 320 14.17 -3.33 49.64
C ARG A 320 15.08 -3.57 50.84
N ARG A 321 14.51 -4.02 51.97
CA ARG A 321 15.28 -4.50 53.12
C ARG A 321 16.03 -5.75 52.65
N VAL A 322 17.20 -5.57 52.06
CA VAL A 322 18.06 -6.69 51.70
C VAL A 322 19.01 -6.89 52.86
N ARG A 323 18.82 -7.98 53.60
CA ARG A 323 19.75 -8.43 54.64
C ARG A 323 20.93 -9.10 53.91
N MET A 324 21.88 -8.31 53.41
CA MET A 324 23.09 -8.85 52.78
C MET A 324 24.06 -9.28 53.90
N ASN A 325 24.27 -10.58 54.07
CA ASN A 325 25.35 -11.07 54.91
C ASN A 325 26.62 -11.15 54.05
N LYS A 326 27.64 -10.33 54.33
CA LYS A 326 28.87 -10.27 53.52
C LYS A 326 29.95 -11.26 53.96
N ASN A 327 29.81 -11.87 55.13
CA ASN A 327 30.77 -12.82 55.68
C ASN A 327 30.04 -14.14 55.95
N TRP A 328 30.48 -15.21 55.29
CA TRP A 328 30.01 -16.58 55.48
C TRP A 328 31.15 -17.42 56.03
#